data_AF-A0A1Q7VX82-F1
#
_entry.id   AF-A0A1Q7VX82-F1
#
_cell.length_a   1.000
_cell.length_b   1.000
_cell.length_c   1.000
_cell.angle_alpha   90.00
_cell.angle_beta   90.00
_cell.angle_gamma   90.00
#
_symmetry.space_group_name_H-M   'P 1'
#
loop_
_entity.id
_entity.type
_entity.pdbx_description
1 polymer ?
#
loop_
_entity_poly.entity_id
_entity_poly.type
_entity_poly.pdbx_seq_one_letter_code
_entity_poly.pdbx_strand_id
1 'polypeptide(L)'
;MFITALGFVLRGDPALYRRLLNSALVEFPVIGDRLRFGELQGNWTVLVVSIAISLWGARGVATAAMTAFNTVWNVPYAQRPGFGPALARSFGLLFTLGLTVIVTGTLSGIGGAGGLGVALRVGALLLSTAINVGLFLLAFRLAIARTIPTRCMVLASVISAVLWQVLLALGTLLVAHQVRHAQELYGIFGVVLGLLAWLQLQAQITVYAMEADVVRARHLWPRSVSPPPLTGADRKAYTGYVEAERRLPPDEQRVAVHFPSEAPGDPSDRTQESGG
;
A
#
# COMPACT_ATOMS: atom_id res chain seq x y z
N MET A 1 -14.61 12.63 -11.69
CA MET A 1 -13.42 13.04 -12.47
C MET A 1 -13.36 12.40 -13.85
N PHE A 2 -13.44 11.07 -14.00
CA PHE A 2 -13.31 10.42 -15.32
C PHE A 2 -14.35 10.89 -16.34
N ILE A 3 -15.63 10.97 -15.96
CA ILE A 3 -16.73 11.47 -16.83
C ILE A 3 -16.52 12.96 -17.21
N THR A 4 -16.01 13.76 -16.29
CA THR A 4 -15.77 15.20 -16.47
C THR A 4 -14.51 15.47 -17.31
N ALA A 5 -13.44 14.69 -17.11
CA ALA A 5 -12.22 14.74 -17.90
C ALA A 5 -12.46 14.21 -19.32
N LEU A 6 -13.26 13.15 -19.46
CA LEU A 6 -13.70 12.63 -20.76
C LEU A 6 -14.53 13.67 -21.51
N GLY A 7 -15.43 14.40 -20.83
CA GLY A 7 -16.15 15.53 -21.41
C GLY A 7 -15.27 16.72 -21.81
N PHE A 8 -14.09 16.87 -21.18
CA PHE A 8 -13.14 17.95 -21.49
C PHE A 8 -12.21 17.61 -22.67
N VAL A 9 -11.75 16.36 -22.76
CA VAL A 9 -10.93 15.87 -23.88
C VAL A 9 -11.75 15.74 -25.17
N LEU A 10 -13.03 15.38 -25.07
CA LEU A 10 -13.92 15.28 -26.24
C LEU A 10 -14.42 16.62 -26.78
N ARG A 11 -14.18 17.75 -26.10
CA ARG A 11 -14.52 19.10 -26.63
C ARG A 11 -13.67 19.49 -27.85
N GLY A 12 -12.56 18.80 -28.11
CA GLY A 12 -11.63 19.13 -29.19
C GLY A 12 -11.93 18.51 -30.56
N ASP A 13 -12.69 17.41 -30.65
CA ASP A 13 -12.88 16.66 -31.91
C ASP A 13 -14.30 16.09 -32.09
N PRO A 14 -15.23 16.84 -32.72
CA PRO A 14 -16.60 16.40 -32.99
C PRO A 14 -16.71 15.18 -33.94
N ALA A 15 -15.63 14.81 -34.64
CA ALA A 15 -15.57 13.64 -35.52
C ALA A 15 -15.32 12.32 -34.76
N LEU A 16 -14.57 12.34 -33.64
CA LEU A 16 -14.32 11.17 -32.79
C LEU A 16 -15.56 10.80 -31.98
N TYR A 17 -16.36 11.79 -31.58
CA TYR A 17 -17.62 11.60 -30.85
C TYR A 17 -18.65 10.78 -31.65
N ARG A 18 -18.79 11.02 -32.96
CA ARG A 18 -19.72 10.26 -33.81
C ARG A 18 -19.29 8.81 -34.04
N ARG A 19 -17.97 8.55 -34.11
CA ARG A 19 -17.43 7.18 -34.26
C ARG A 19 -17.54 6.37 -32.96
N LEU A 20 -17.39 7.01 -31.81
CA LEU A 20 -17.58 6.37 -30.50
C LEU A 20 -19.06 6.12 -30.17
N LEU A 21 -19.95 7.05 -30.52
CA LEU A 21 -21.39 6.88 -30.35
C LEU A 21 -21.92 5.70 -31.18
N ASN A 22 -21.58 5.61 -32.47
CA ASN A 22 -22.09 4.52 -33.32
C ASN A 22 -21.52 3.14 -32.97
N SER A 23 -20.35 3.06 -32.31
CA SER A 23 -19.70 1.77 -32.00
C SER A 23 -19.97 1.27 -30.57
N ALA A 24 -20.25 2.15 -29.61
CA ALA A 24 -20.51 1.77 -28.22
C ALA A 24 -22.00 1.70 -27.85
N LEU A 25 -22.89 2.41 -28.58
CA LEU A 25 -24.33 2.39 -28.32
C LEU A 25 -25.07 1.15 -28.86
N VAL A 26 -24.41 0.31 -29.66
CA VAL A 26 -25.00 -0.96 -30.12
C VAL A 26 -24.92 -2.04 -29.03
N GLU A 27 -24.00 -1.93 -28.07
CA GLU A 27 -23.70 -3.01 -27.12
C GLU A 27 -24.28 -2.81 -25.70
N PHE A 28 -24.67 -1.58 -25.31
CA PHE A 28 -25.21 -1.31 -23.97
C PHE A 28 -26.40 -0.33 -23.95
N PRO A 29 -27.63 -0.78 -24.28
CA PRO A 29 -28.85 0.04 -24.32
C PRO A 29 -29.41 0.48 -22.95
N VAL A 30 -28.77 0.15 -21.82
CA VAL A 30 -29.27 0.47 -20.47
C VAL A 30 -28.76 1.81 -19.91
N ILE A 31 -27.81 2.47 -20.58
CA ILE A 31 -27.19 3.74 -20.11
C ILE A 31 -27.75 4.98 -20.86
N GLY A 32 -28.55 4.78 -21.91
CA GLY A 32 -29.02 5.84 -22.81
C GLY A 32 -29.90 6.91 -22.16
N ASP A 33 -30.76 6.55 -21.20
CA ASP A 33 -31.75 7.49 -20.63
C ASP A 33 -31.20 8.39 -19.51
N ARG A 34 -29.99 8.13 -19.00
CA ARG A 34 -29.35 8.99 -17.99
C ARG A 34 -28.52 10.12 -18.60
N LEU A 35 -28.31 10.11 -19.92
CA LEU A 35 -27.49 11.09 -20.66
C LEU A 35 -28.31 12.21 -21.31
N ARG A 36 -29.65 12.21 -21.19
CA ARG A 36 -30.56 13.18 -21.80
C ARG A 36 -30.78 14.47 -20.99
N PHE A 37 -29.93 14.76 -20.00
CA PHE A 37 -29.92 16.08 -19.33
C PHE A 37 -28.71 16.88 -19.81
N GLY A 38 -28.95 17.65 -20.87
CA GLY A 38 -28.01 18.58 -21.47
C GLY A 38 -27.76 19.84 -20.64
N GLU A 39 -27.12 19.68 -19.48
CA GLU A 39 -26.52 20.79 -18.71
C GLU A 39 -25.22 20.33 -18.03
N LEU A 40 -24.31 19.74 -18.80
CA LEU A 40 -22.88 19.67 -18.42
C LEU A 40 -22.21 21.01 -18.76
N GLN A 41 -22.70 22.09 -18.15
CA GLN A 41 -21.87 23.27 -17.94
C GLN A 41 -20.72 22.82 -17.03
N GLY A 42 -19.56 22.57 -17.62
CA GLY A 42 -18.35 22.17 -16.89
C GLY A 42 -17.96 23.25 -15.89
N ASN A 43 -18.53 23.17 -14.69
CA ASN A 43 -18.32 24.11 -13.63
C ASN A 43 -16.89 23.93 -13.10
N TRP A 44 -16.00 24.86 -13.44
CA TRP A 44 -14.61 24.89 -12.97
C TRP A 44 -14.52 24.74 -11.45
N THR A 45 -15.50 25.25 -10.70
CA THR A 45 -15.54 25.11 -9.24
C THR A 45 -15.72 23.65 -8.82
N VAL A 46 -16.55 22.85 -9.50
CA VAL A 46 -16.71 21.41 -9.20
C VAL A 46 -15.43 20.65 -9.51
N LEU A 47 -14.72 21.00 -10.58
CA LEU A 47 -13.42 20.40 -10.90
C LEU A 47 -12.38 20.73 -9.83
N VAL A 48 -12.23 22.01 -9.48
CA VAL A 48 -11.28 22.48 -8.45
C VAL A 48 -11.59 21.87 -7.09
N VAL A 49 -12.86 21.84 -6.67
CA VAL A 49 -13.28 21.25 -5.40
C VAL A 49 -13.02 19.74 -5.39
N SER A 50 -13.32 19.03 -6.48
CA SER A 50 -13.02 17.59 -6.58
C SER A 50 -11.51 17.31 -6.54
N ILE A 51 -10.70 18.15 -7.20
CA ILE A 51 -9.24 18.09 -7.15
C ILE A 51 -8.76 18.30 -5.72
N ALA A 52 -9.22 19.36 -5.05
CA ALA A 52 -8.84 19.68 -3.68
C ALA A 52 -9.21 18.57 -2.69
N ILE A 53 -10.43 18.04 -2.75
CA ILE A 53 -10.88 16.93 -1.90
C ILE A 53 -10.05 15.67 -2.16
N SER A 54 -9.79 15.35 -3.43
CA SER A 54 -9.00 14.17 -3.81
C SER A 54 -7.56 14.29 -3.32
N LEU A 55 -6.93 15.45 -3.51
CA LEU A 55 -5.59 15.74 -2.99
C LEU A 55 -5.53 15.67 -1.47
N TRP A 56 -6.54 16.18 -0.79
CA TRP A 56 -6.61 16.16 0.66
C TRP A 56 -6.72 14.73 1.21
N GLY A 57 -7.62 13.91 0.65
CA GLY A 57 -7.74 12.50 1.03
C GLY A 57 -6.49 11.69 0.70
N ALA A 58 -5.95 11.87 -0.51
CA ALA A 58 -4.74 11.20 -0.98
C ALA A 58 -3.53 11.52 -0.10
N ARG A 59 -3.38 12.79 0.31
CA ARG A 59 -2.36 13.22 1.25
C ARG A 59 -2.50 12.52 2.60
N GLY A 60 -3.72 12.43 3.13
CA GLY A 60 -4.00 11.75 4.40
C GLY A 60 -3.54 10.29 4.39
N VAL A 61 -3.89 9.55 3.33
CA VAL A 61 -3.50 8.14 3.15
C VAL A 61 -1.97 7.99 3.09
N ALA A 62 -1.30 8.84 2.30
CA ALA A 62 0.16 8.79 2.19
C ALA A 62 0.86 9.09 3.53
N THR A 63 0.36 10.07 4.30
CA THR A 63 0.91 10.37 5.63
C THR A 63 0.66 9.25 6.64
N ALA A 64 -0.51 8.61 6.58
CA ALA A 64 -0.83 7.45 7.43
C ALA A 64 0.09 6.26 7.11
N ALA A 65 0.30 5.95 5.82
CA ALA A 65 1.20 4.89 5.39
C ALA A 65 2.64 5.14 5.84
N MET A 66 3.15 6.36 5.67
CA MET A 66 4.48 6.75 6.16
C MET A 66 4.59 6.61 7.68
N THR A 67 3.55 7.00 8.42
CA THR A 67 3.54 6.88 9.88
C THR A 67 3.57 5.42 10.29
N ALA A 68 2.74 4.57 9.68
CA ALA A 68 2.70 3.13 9.94
C ALA A 68 4.07 2.49 9.68
N PHE A 69 4.69 2.76 8.54
CA PHE A 69 6.00 2.17 8.21
C PHE A 69 7.13 2.65 9.13
N ASN A 70 7.14 3.93 9.52
CA ASN A 70 8.11 4.42 10.49
C ASN A 70 7.89 3.84 11.89
N THR A 71 6.64 3.55 12.26
CA THR A 71 6.32 2.85 13.51
C THR A 71 6.77 1.39 13.46
N VAL A 72 6.52 0.66 12.36
CA VAL A 72 7.01 -0.72 12.18
C VAL A 72 8.53 -0.80 12.26
N TRP A 73 9.23 0.22 11.75
CA TRP A 73 10.68 0.34 11.86
C TRP A 73 11.18 0.93 13.19
N ASN A 74 10.31 1.19 14.17
CA ASN A 74 10.67 1.81 15.45
C ASN A 74 11.56 3.05 15.28
N VAL A 75 11.26 3.89 14.28
CA VAL A 75 12.05 5.10 14.01
C VAL A 75 11.69 6.16 15.05
N PRO A 76 12.67 6.68 15.83
CA PRO A 76 12.42 7.70 16.84
C PRO A 76 11.72 8.92 16.26
N TYR A 77 10.76 9.49 16.99
CA TYR A 77 10.03 10.68 16.54
C TYR A 77 10.96 11.85 16.21
N ALA A 78 12.08 11.98 16.94
CA ALA A 78 13.10 13.01 16.71
C ALA A 78 13.77 12.96 15.32
N GLN A 79 13.79 11.81 14.65
CA GLN A 79 14.41 11.64 13.33
C GLN A 79 13.39 11.71 12.18
N ARG A 80 12.10 11.91 12.49
CA ARG A 80 11.06 12.00 11.47
C ARG A 80 11.17 13.34 10.73
N PRO A 81 11.12 13.34 9.38
CA PRO A 81 11.27 14.56 8.60
C PRO A 81 10.15 15.56 8.93
N GLY A 82 10.49 16.85 9.00
CA GLY A 82 9.53 17.93 9.22
C GLY A 82 8.47 18.06 8.10
N PHE A 83 7.53 18.99 8.28
CA PHE A 83 6.32 19.11 7.46
C PHE A 83 6.57 19.20 5.94
N GLY A 84 7.55 20.02 5.51
CA GLY A 84 7.88 20.21 4.09
C GLY A 84 8.39 18.94 3.38
N PRO A 85 9.50 18.33 3.85
CA PRO A 85 10.01 17.10 3.24
C PRO A 85 9.10 15.88 3.44
N ALA A 86 8.19 15.88 4.43
CA ALA A 86 7.11 14.90 4.51
C ALA A 86 6.07 15.10 3.40
N LEU A 87 5.77 16.35 3.05
CA LEU A 87 4.83 16.69 1.98
C LEU A 87 5.37 16.34 0.59
N ALA A 88 6.63 16.67 0.29
CA ALA A 88 7.24 16.29 -0.98
C ALA A 88 7.28 14.76 -1.18
N ARG A 89 7.56 14.02 -0.11
CA ARG A 89 7.54 12.56 -0.14
C ARG A 89 6.14 12.00 -0.34
N SER A 90 5.10 12.60 0.26
CA SER A 90 3.73 12.08 0.12
C SER A 90 3.24 12.22 -1.32
N PHE A 91 3.58 13.33 -1.98
CA PHE A 91 3.38 13.50 -3.42
C PHE A 91 4.17 12.49 -4.24
N GLY A 92 5.45 12.26 -3.92
CA GLY A 92 6.26 11.24 -4.61
C GLY A 92 5.69 9.82 -4.45
N LEU A 93 5.17 9.48 -3.26
CA LEU A 93 4.52 8.20 -3.00
C LEU A 93 3.25 8.04 -3.84
N LEU A 94 2.39 9.08 -3.86
CA LEU A 94 1.17 9.10 -4.65
C LEU A 94 1.45 8.98 -6.14
N PHE A 95 2.45 9.71 -6.63
CA PHE A 95 2.88 9.63 -8.02
C PHE A 95 3.36 8.22 -8.37
N THR A 96 4.16 7.61 -7.49
CA THR A 96 4.67 6.25 -7.69
C THR A 96 3.52 5.23 -7.72
N LEU A 97 2.60 5.29 -6.76
CA LEU A 97 1.44 4.40 -6.74
C LEU A 97 0.55 4.56 -7.98
N GLY A 98 0.30 5.81 -8.40
CA GLY A 98 -0.43 6.10 -9.63
C GLY A 98 0.27 5.53 -10.86
N LEU A 99 1.60 5.68 -10.94
CA LEU A 99 2.41 5.10 -12.00
C LEU A 99 2.35 3.57 -11.99
N THR A 100 2.35 2.91 -10.83
CA THR A 100 2.19 1.44 -10.72
C THR A 100 0.88 1.00 -11.33
N VAL A 101 -0.22 1.70 -11.05
CA VAL A 101 -1.55 1.36 -11.59
C VAL A 101 -1.59 1.54 -13.10
N ILE A 102 -1.02 2.62 -13.63
CA ILE A 102 -0.98 2.89 -15.08
C ILE A 102 -0.12 1.84 -15.80
N VAL A 103 1.08 1.57 -15.30
CA VAL A 103 1.99 0.56 -15.86
C VAL A 103 1.33 -0.81 -15.80
N THR A 104 0.78 -1.20 -14.66
CA THR A 104 0.14 -2.52 -14.55
C THR A 104 -1.10 -2.63 -15.43
N GLY A 105 -1.93 -1.59 -15.49
CA GLY A 105 -3.14 -1.58 -16.33
C GLY A 105 -2.83 -1.68 -17.82
N THR A 106 -1.82 -0.95 -18.29
CA THR A 106 -1.38 -1.01 -19.70
C THR A 106 -0.80 -2.37 -20.05
N LEU A 107 0.02 -2.96 -19.18
CA LEU A 107 0.61 -4.27 -19.43
C LEU A 107 -0.41 -5.40 -19.39
N SER A 108 -1.41 -5.34 -18.50
CA SER A 108 -2.53 -6.28 -18.49
C SER A 108 -3.38 -6.21 -19.76
N GLY A 109 -3.59 -4.99 -20.31
CA GLY A 109 -4.33 -4.80 -21.56
C GLY A 109 -3.61 -5.36 -22.79
N ILE A 110 -2.28 -5.18 -22.86
CA ILE A 110 -1.46 -5.69 -23.98
C ILE A 110 -1.33 -7.21 -23.94
N GLY A 111 -1.22 -7.81 -22.74
CA GLY A 111 -1.08 -9.26 -22.57
C GLY A 111 -2.30 -10.09 -23.03
N GLY A 112 -3.47 -9.46 -23.19
CA GLY A 112 -4.69 -10.08 -23.71
C GLY A 112 -4.83 -10.04 -25.24
N ALA A 113 -4.11 -9.16 -25.92
CA ALA A 113 -4.08 -9.09 -27.39
C ALA A 113 -3.11 -10.16 -27.93
N GLY A 114 -3.64 -11.35 -28.21
CA GLY A 114 -2.87 -12.51 -28.66
C GLY A 114 -2.07 -12.26 -29.94
N GLY A 115 -0.81 -12.69 -29.97
CA GLY A 115 0.06 -12.65 -31.15
C GLY A 115 1.57 -12.73 -30.87
N LEU A 116 2.01 -12.52 -29.63
CA LEU A 116 3.43 -12.56 -29.27
C LEU A 116 3.88 -14.00 -28.98
N GLY A 117 4.99 -14.43 -29.59
CA GLY A 117 5.59 -15.74 -29.35
C GLY A 117 5.86 -15.98 -27.86
N VAL A 118 5.75 -17.24 -27.41
CA VAL A 118 5.81 -17.62 -25.98
C VAL A 118 7.03 -17.02 -25.27
N ALA A 119 8.20 -17.02 -25.93
CA ALA A 119 9.43 -16.43 -25.38
C ALA A 119 9.32 -14.90 -25.18
N LEU A 120 8.72 -14.17 -26.13
CA LEU A 120 8.53 -12.72 -26.00
C LEU A 120 7.50 -12.38 -24.92
N ARG A 121 6.47 -13.22 -24.76
CA ARG A 121 5.45 -13.07 -23.72
C ARG A 121 6.03 -13.29 -22.33
N VAL A 122 6.87 -14.30 -22.15
CA VAL A 122 7.58 -14.55 -20.88
C VAL A 122 8.57 -13.42 -20.59
N GLY A 123 9.32 -12.95 -21.59
CA GLY A 123 10.24 -11.82 -21.44
C GLY A 123 9.53 -10.52 -21.04
N ALA A 124 8.41 -10.20 -21.69
CA ALA A 124 7.60 -9.04 -21.35
C ALA A 124 6.98 -9.14 -19.95
N LEU A 125 6.56 -10.34 -19.54
CA LEU A 125 6.01 -10.58 -18.21
C LEU A 125 7.08 -10.47 -17.13
N LEU A 126 8.29 -11.00 -17.36
CA LEU A 126 9.42 -10.82 -16.43
C LEU A 126 9.83 -9.35 -16.30
N LEU A 127 9.89 -8.62 -17.41
CA LEU A 127 10.20 -7.20 -17.41
C LEU A 127 9.12 -6.38 -16.69
N SER A 128 7.84 -6.70 -16.91
CA SER A 128 6.70 -6.14 -16.17
C SER A 128 6.86 -6.31 -14.66
N THR A 129 7.12 -7.54 -14.23
CA THR A 129 7.26 -7.88 -12.82
C THR A 129 8.47 -7.16 -12.23
N ALA A 130 9.59 -7.09 -12.95
CA ALA A 130 10.78 -6.36 -12.51
C ALA A 130 10.52 -4.85 -12.35
N ILE A 131 9.79 -4.22 -13.28
CA ILE A 131 9.38 -2.81 -13.19
C ILE A 131 8.46 -2.60 -11.98
N ASN A 132 7.49 -3.50 -11.78
CA ASN A 132 6.58 -3.42 -10.62
C ASN A 132 7.35 -3.55 -9.30
N VAL A 133 8.27 -4.51 -9.18
CA VAL A 133 9.14 -4.63 -8.00
C VAL A 133 9.96 -3.35 -7.82
N GLY A 134 10.52 -2.78 -8.89
CA GLY A 134 11.24 -1.51 -8.83
C GLY A 134 10.38 -0.34 -8.32
N LEU A 135 9.13 -0.25 -8.77
CA LEU A 135 8.19 0.79 -8.33
C LEU A 135 7.78 0.61 -6.87
N PHE A 136 7.51 -0.63 -6.42
CA PHE A 136 7.21 -0.91 -5.01
C PHE A 136 8.41 -0.61 -4.11
N LEU A 137 9.63 -0.96 -4.55
CA LEU A 137 10.87 -0.57 -3.87
C LEU A 137 11.00 0.95 -3.75
N LEU A 138 10.73 1.67 -4.83
CA LEU A 138 10.76 3.12 -4.84
C LEU A 138 9.71 3.70 -3.88
N ALA A 139 8.49 3.17 -3.90
CA ALA A 139 7.40 3.57 -3.02
C ALA A 139 7.78 3.38 -1.54
N PHE A 140 8.31 2.21 -1.17
CA PHE A 140 8.76 1.99 0.21
C PHE A 140 9.93 2.90 0.59
N ARG A 141 10.88 3.15 -0.33
CA ARG A 141 12.00 4.07 -0.10
C ARG A 141 11.54 5.52 0.07
N LEU A 142 10.49 5.93 -0.61
CA LEU A 142 9.84 7.23 -0.43
C LEU A 142 9.09 7.31 0.89
N ALA A 143 8.52 6.19 1.35
CA ALA A 143 7.73 6.13 2.56
C ALA A 143 8.55 6.06 3.86
N ILE A 144 9.69 5.38 3.82
CA ILE A 144 10.55 5.10 4.98
C ILE A 144 11.68 6.13 5.11
N ALA A 145 12.05 6.46 6.35
CA ALA A 145 13.15 7.38 6.64
C ALA A 145 14.49 6.92 6.02
N ARG A 146 15.35 7.88 5.67
CA ARG A 146 16.58 7.68 4.85
C ARG A 146 17.68 6.85 5.57
N THR A 147 17.43 6.42 6.80
CA THR A 147 18.39 5.71 7.65
C THR A 147 18.47 4.20 7.37
N ILE A 148 17.55 3.63 6.58
CA ILE A 148 17.46 2.19 6.36
C ILE A 148 18.03 1.80 4.97
N PRO A 149 18.92 0.79 4.89
CA PRO A 149 19.49 0.34 3.62
C PRO A 149 18.43 -0.32 2.73
N THR A 150 18.43 0.01 1.44
CA THR A 150 17.45 -0.47 0.45
C THR A 150 17.40 -1.99 0.30
N ARG A 151 18.51 -2.68 0.58
CA ARG A 151 18.60 -4.15 0.54
C ARG A 151 17.66 -4.82 1.54
N CYS A 152 17.38 -4.17 2.67
CA CYS A 152 16.48 -4.73 3.68
C CYS A 152 15.02 -4.75 3.25
N MET A 153 14.66 -3.99 2.20
CA MET A 153 13.27 -3.73 1.77
C MET A 153 12.89 -4.54 0.50
N VAL A 154 13.84 -5.32 -0.02
CA VAL A 154 13.65 -6.07 -1.27
C VAL A 154 12.61 -7.16 -1.12
N LEU A 155 12.59 -7.88 0.01
CA LEU A 155 11.63 -8.96 0.20
C LEU A 155 10.21 -8.41 0.40
N ALA A 156 10.00 -7.34 1.16
CA ALA A 156 8.68 -6.70 1.25
C ALA A 156 8.19 -6.22 -0.12
N SER A 157 9.08 -5.68 -0.95
CA SER A 157 8.74 -5.28 -2.31
C SER A 157 8.36 -6.43 -3.22
N VAL A 158 9.08 -7.56 -3.14
CA VAL A 158 8.74 -8.76 -3.91
C VAL A 158 7.40 -9.32 -3.47
N ILE A 159 7.18 -9.47 -2.15
CA ILE A 159 5.91 -9.95 -1.60
C ILE A 159 4.74 -9.04 -2.03
N SER A 160 4.93 -7.72 -1.94
CA SER A 160 3.90 -6.75 -2.31
C SER A 160 3.59 -6.76 -3.80
N ALA A 161 4.61 -6.90 -4.66
CA ALA A 161 4.41 -7.00 -6.10
C ALA A 161 3.68 -8.30 -6.50
N VAL A 162 4.05 -9.43 -5.89
CA VAL A 162 3.37 -10.72 -6.10
C VAL A 162 1.92 -10.63 -5.63
N LEU A 163 1.68 -10.09 -4.45
CA LEU A 163 0.33 -9.88 -3.93
C LEU A 163 -0.50 -9.01 -4.86
N TRP A 164 0.05 -7.88 -5.30
CA TRP A 164 -0.61 -6.96 -6.22
C TRP A 164 -1.12 -7.68 -7.47
N GLN A 165 -0.29 -8.55 -8.04
CA GLN A 165 -0.60 -9.32 -9.24
C GLN A 165 -1.64 -10.42 -8.99
N VAL A 166 -1.52 -11.15 -7.88
CA VAL A 166 -2.51 -12.16 -7.45
C VAL A 166 -3.87 -11.51 -7.24
N LEU A 167 -3.91 -10.38 -6.54
CA LEU A 167 -5.13 -9.62 -6.32
C LEU A 167 -5.74 -9.23 -7.65
N LEU A 168 -5.00 -8.57 -8.55
CA LEU A 168 -5.52 -8.17 -9.87
C LEU A 168 -6.14 -9.35 -10.63
N ALA A 169 -5.49 -10.51 -10.63
CA ALA A 169 -6.04 -11.72 -11.24
C ALA A 169 -7.37 -12.14 -10.58
N LEU A 170 -7.43 -12.20 -9.24
CA LEU A 170 -8.65 -12.47 -8.49
C LEU A 170 -9.75 -11.45 -8.80
N GLY A 171 -9.42 -10.16 -8.86
CA GLY A 171 -10.37 -9.10 -9.20
C GLY A 171 -10.98 -9.29 -10.58
N THR A 172 -10.17 -9.64 -11.59
CA THR A 172 -10.68 -9.92 -12.94
C THR A 172 -11.59 -11.14 -12.98
N LEU A 173 -11.25 -12.22 -12.26
CA LEU A 173 -12.07 -13.41 -12.11
C LEU A 173 -13.40 -13.12 -11.41
N LEU A 174 -13.37 -12.35 -10.31
CA LEU A 174 -14.56 -12.01 -9.53
C LEU A 174 -15.55 -11.18 -10.34
N VAL A 175 -15.06 -10.19 -11.09
CA VAL A 175 -15.88 -9.36 -11.99
C VAL A 175 -16.47 -10.21 -13.11
N ALA A 176 -15.69 -11.14 -13.68
CA ALA A 176 -16.15 -12.02 -14.74
C ALA A 176 -17.26 -12.99 -14.29
N HIS A 177 -17.17 -13.54 -13.07
CA HIS A 177 -18.10 -14.57 -12.59
C HIS A 177 -19.33 -14.01 -11.83
N GLN A 178 -19.15 -13.05 -10.92
CA GLN A 178 -20.19 -12.69 -9.95
C GLN A 178 -20.95 -11.39 -10.27
N VAL A 179 -20.32 -10.45 -10.98
CA VAL A 179 -20.94 -9.13 -11.25
C VAL A 179 -22.03 -9.20 -12.32
N ARG A 180 -22.04 -10.22 -13.19
CA ARG A 180 -23.10 -10.36 -14.21
C ARG A 180 -24.46 -10.80 -13.64
N HIS A 181 -24.50 -11.47 -12.49
CA HIS A 181 -25.75 -12.07 -11.96
C HIS A 181 -26.35 -11.31 -10.76
N ALA A 182 -25.61 -10.41 -10.11
CA ALA A 182 -26.01 -9.75 -8.85
C ALA A 182 -26.43 -8.26 -8.99
N GLN A 183 -26.58 -7.75 -10.22
CA GLN A 183 -26.79 -6.32 -10.52
C GLN A 183 -28.07 -5.71 -9.93
N GLU A 184 -29.10 -6.51 -9.62
CA GLU A 184 -30.44 -5.94 -9.35
C GLU A 184 -30.74 -5.55 -7.89
N LEU A 185 -30.02 -6.05 -6.87
CA LEU A 185 -30.32 -5.69 -5.46
C LEU A 185 -29.22 -4.98 -4.66
N TYR A 186 -27.93 -5.10 -5.02
CA TYR A 186 -26.82 -4.60 -4.18
C TYR A 186 -25.66 -3.92 -4.93
N GLY A 187 -25.82 -3.56 -6.21
CA GLY A 187 -24.72 -3.20 -7.12
C GLY A 187 -23.71 -2.16 -6.61
N ILE A 188 -24.16 -1.00 -6.11
CA ILE A 188 -23.23 0.07 -5.68
C ILE A 188 -22.62 -0.22 -4.31
N PHE A 189 -23.43 -0.64 -3.33
CA PHE A 189 -22.93 -0.95 -1.99
C PHE A 189 -21.93 -2.11 -2.01
N GLY A 190 -22.20 -3.14 -2.80
CA GLY A 190 -21.29 -4.27 -2.99
C GLY A 190 -19.95 -3.85 -3.62
N VAL A 191 -19.97 -2.94 -4.59
CA VAL A 191 -18.73 -2.39 -5.20
C VAL A 191 -17.92 -1.60 -4.18
N VAL A 192 -18.55 -0.74 -3.37
CA VAL A 192 -17.86 0.03 -2.33
C VAL A 192 -17.25 -0.90 -1.29
N LEU A 193 -18.02 -1.86 -0.77
CA LEU A 193 -17.54 -2.83 0.21
C LEU A 193 -16.42 -3.72 -0.37
N GLY A 194 -16.54 -4.14 -1.62
CA GLY A 194 -15.50 -4.90 -2.32
C GLY A 194 -14.21 -4.09 -2.47
N LEU A 195 -14.30 -2.81 -2.82
CA LEU A 195 -13.15 -1.92 -2.92
C LEU A 195 -12.50 -1.68 -1.54
N LEU A 196 -13.30 -1.48 -0.50
CA LEU A 196 -12.80 -1.32 0.87
C LEU A 196 -12.10 -2.61 1.36
N ALA A 197 -12.71 -3.77 1.16
CA ALA A 197 -12.12 -5.06 1.51
C ALA A 197 -10.80 -5.31 0.75
N TRP A 198 -10.78 -4.96 -0.54
CA TRP A 198 -9.58 -5.04 -1.36
C TRP A 198 -8.45 -4.16 -0.83
N LEU A 199 -8.73 -2.89 -0.54
CA LEU A 199 -7.76 -1.95 0.00
C LEU A 199 -7.26 -2.39 1.38
N GLN A 200 -8.16 -2.89 2.23
CA GLN A 200 -7.83 -3.42 3.55
C GLN A 200 -6.86 -4.60 3.45
N LEU A 201 -7.13 -5.55 2.54
CA LEU A 201 -6.28 -6.72 2.33
C LEU A 201 -4.88 -6.32 1.85
N GLN A 202 -4.80 -5.38 0.90
CA GLN A 202 -3.51 -4.83 0.45
C GLN A 202 -2.73 -4.17 1.59
N ALA A 203 -3.40 -3.35 2.40
CA ALA A 203 -2.77 -2.67 3.52
C ALA A 203 -2.19 -3.67 4.54
N GLN A 204 -2.98 -4.66 4.96
CA GLN A 204 -2.55 -5.65 5.95
C GLN A 204 -1.33 -6.45 5.49
N ILE A 205 -1.38 -7.00 4.28
CA ILE A 205 -0.28 -7.84 3.81
C ILE A 205 0.98 -7.01 3.56
N THR A 206 0.84 -5.75 3.11
CA THR A 206 1.98 -4.83 2.96
C THR A 206 2.65 -4.57 4.32
N VAL A 207 1.86 -4.36 5.38
CA VAL A 207 2.38 -4.18 6.74
C VAL A 207 3.08 -5.44 7.24
N TYR A 208 2.48 -6.63 7.06
CA TYR A 208 3.11 -7.89 7.46
C TYR A 208 4.39 -8.18 6.69
N ALA A 209 4.43 -7.89 5.39
CA ALA A 209 5.63 -8.03 4.58
C ALA A 209 6.76 -7.12 5.10
N MET A 210 6.40 -5.91 5.53
CA MET A 210 7.35 -4.98 6.13
C MET A 210 7.83 -5.42 7.52
N GLU A 211 6.95 -5.95 8.37
CA GLU A 211 7.32 -6.52 9.67
C GLU A 211 8.29 -7.69 9.49
N ALA A 212 8.04 -8.58 8.53
CA ALA A 212 8.94 -9.68 8.20
C ALA A 212 10.34 -9.16 7.80
N ASP A 213 10.40 -8.09 7.00
CA ASP A 213 11.65 -7.43 6.65
C ASP A 213 12.37 -6.84 7.86
N VAL A 214 11.66 -6.23 8.80
CA VAL A 214 12.23 -5.70 10.06
C VAL A 214 12.78 -6.82 10.93
N VAL A 215 12.02 -7.89 11.13
CA VAL A 215 12.45 -9.04 11.95
C VAL A 215 13.71 -9.68 11.38
N ARG A 216 13.79 -9.84 10.05
CA ARG A 216 14.98 -10.34 9.38
C ARG A 216 16.15 -9.36 9.48
N ALA A 217 15.93 -8.08 9.19
CA ALA A 217 17.00 -7.07 9.17
C ALA A 217 17.61 -6.85 10.56
N ARG A 218 16.78 -6.82 11.62
CA ARG A 218 17.22 -6.58 13.00
C ARG A 218 17.48 -7.85 13.80
N HIS A 219 17.33 -9.03 13.20
CA HIS A 219 17.47 -10.33 13.86
C HIS A 219 16.68 -10.38 15.18
N LEU A 220 15.39 -10.04 15.11
CA LEU A 220 14.48 -10.00 16.28
C LEU A 220 13.83 -11.37 16.57
N TRP A 221 14.39 -12.44 15.99
CA TRP A 221 14.01 -13.82 16.22
C TRP A 221 15.21 -14.60 16.79
N PRO A 222 14.99 -15.65 17.58
CA PRO A 222 13.73 -16.14 18.14
C PRO A 222 13.28 -15.35 19.38
N ARG A 223 11.96 -15.18 19.56
CA ARG A 223 11.35 -14.56 20.74
C ARG A 223 10.86 -15.61 21.73
N SER A 224 10.81 -15.26 23.01
CA SER A 224 10.21 -16.12 24.02
C SER A 224 8.70 -16.23 23.82
N VAL A 225 8.17 -17.45 23.74
CA VAL A 225 6.73 -17.73 23.60
C VAL A 225 5.99 -17.47 24.93
N SER A 226 6.68 -17.64 26.07
CA SER A 226 6.15 -17.40 27.41
C SER A 226 7.19 -16.65 28.26
N PRO A 227 7.28 -15.32 28.14
CA PRO A 227 8.08 -14.51 29.05
C PRO A 227 7.55 -14.60 30.49
N PRO A 228 8.39 -14.73 31.54
CA PRO A 228 9.86 -14.88 31.56
C PRO A 228 10.32 -16.35 31.39
N PRO A 229 11.56 -16.62 30.89
CA PRO A 229 12.69 -15.73 30.67
C PRO A 229 12.67 -14.99 29.32
N LEU A 230 13.28 -13.79 29.29
CA LEU A 230 13.43 -12.94 28.10
C LEU A 230 14.67 -13.33 27.30
N THR A 231 14.51 -13.54 25.98
CA THR A 231 15.64 -13.76 25.07
C THR A 231 16.39 -12.45 24.77
N GLY A 232 17.60 -12.56 24.19
CA GLY A 232 18.33 -11.40 23.69
C GLY A 232 17.57 -10.62 22.60
N ALA A 233 16.74 -11.31 21.80
CA ALA A 233 15.88 -10.68 20.81
C ALA A 233 14.72 -9.89 21.45
N ASP A 234 14.15 -10.40 22.55
CA ASP A 234 13.10 -9.70 23.31
C ASP A 234 13.65 -8.41 23.94
N ARG A 235 14.85 -8.48 24.54
CA ARG A 235 15.51 -7.28 25.09
C ARG A 235 15.78 -6.23 24.02
N LYS A 236 16.26 -6.63 22.83
CA LYS A 236 16.45 -5.72 21.68
C LYS A 236 15.13 -5.09 21.21
N ALA A 237 14.06 -5.88 21.12
CA ALA A 237 12.75 -5.39 20.71
C ALA A 237 12.18 -4.36 21.70
N TYR A 238 12.18 -4.68 22.99
CA TYR A 238 11.69 -3.77 24.03
C TYR A 238 12.53 -2.51 24.13
N THR A 239 13.86 -2.62 24.08
CA THR A 239 14.74 -1.43 24.03
C THR A 239 14.38 -0.53 22.85
N GLY A 240 14.17 -1.12 21.67
CA GLY A 240 13.75 -0.40 20.48
C GLY A 240 12.40 0.31 20.60
N TYR A 241 11.42 -0.26 21.33
CA TYR A 241 10.13 0.41 21.57
C TYR A 241 10.28 1.65 22.45
N VAL A 242 11.11 1.57 23.51
CA VAL A 242 11.34 2.73 24.39
C VAL A 242 12.16 3.81 23.68
N GLU A 243 13.17 3.42 22.89
CA GLU A 243 13.94 4.35 22.07
C GLU A 243 13.08 5.03 21.00
N ALA A 244 12.07 4.33 20.45
CA ALA A 244 11.16 4.90 19.46
C ALA A 244 10.28 6.03 20.03
N GLU A 245 9.93 5.99 21.32
CA GLU A 245 9.09 7.01 21.97
C GLU A 245 9.86 8.31 22.29
N ARG A 246 11.18 8.31 22.10
CA ARG A 246 12.02 9.49 22.27
C ARG A 246 11.60 10.63 21.33
N ARG A 247 11.37 11.81 21.91
CA ARG A 247 10.86 13.00 21.19
C ARG A 247 11.94 14.04 20.89
N LEU A 248 12.99 14.10 21.70
CA LEU A 248 14.09 15.05 21.56
C LEU A 248 15.35 14.37 20.99
N PRO A 249 16.26 15.13 20.34
CA PRO A 249 17.49 14.59 19.78
C PRO A 249 18.38 13.85 20.79
N PRO A 250 19.23 12.90 20.31
CA PRO A 250 20.58 12.55 20.76
C PRO A 250 21.04 13.04 22.13
N ASP A 251 21.17 14.34 22.11
CA ASP A 251 22.01 15.10 23.02
C ASP A 251 21.17 15.69 24.16
N GLU A 252 19.85 15.76 23.98
CA GLU A 252 18.91 16.41 24.90
C GLU A 252 18.10 15.42 25.77
N GLN A 253 17.80 14.20 25.28
CA GLN A 253 16.95 13.24 26.01
C GLN A 253 17.50 11.81 26.02
N ARG A 254 18.27 11.42 27.04
CA ARG A 254 18.73 10.04 27.19
C ARG A 254 17.62 9.14 27.73
N VAL A 255 17.44 7.99 27.09
CA VAL A 255 16.50 6.95 27.49
C VAL A 255 17.31 5.67 27.72
N ALA A 256 17.17 5.06 28.89
CA ALA A 256 17.84 3.81 29.23
C ALA A 256 16.81 2.78 29.68
N VAL A 257 16.95 1.55 29.20
CA VAL A 257 16.07 0.43 29.54
C VAL A 257 16.87 -0.55 30.39
N HIS A 258 16.37 -0.83 31.59
CA HIS A 258 16.95 -1.82 32.48
C HIS A 258 16.00 -3.02 32.61
N PHE A 259 16.57 -4.21 32.53
CA PHE A 259 15.85 -5.46 32.72
C PHE A 259 16.44 -6.14 33.97
N PRO A 260 15.60 -6.55 34.93
CA PRO A 260 16.09 -7.28 36.09
C PRO A 260 16.84 -8.55 35.65
N SER A 261 17.95 -8.84 36.32
CA SER A 261 18.61 -10.15 36.30
C SER A 261 17.79 -11.06 37.23
N GLU A 262 17.32 -12.20 36.73
CA GLU A 262 16.44 -13.16 37.43
C GLU A 262 15.04 -12.64 37.85
N ALA A 263 14.00 -13.42 37.51
CA ALA A 263 12.75 -13.37 38.25
C ALA A 263 13.02 -14.02 39.62
N PRO A 264 12.65 -13.41 40.76
CA PRO A 264 12.76 -14.06 42.06
C PRO A 264 11.77 -15.23 42.10
N GLY A 265 12.27 -16.46 41.94
CA GLY A 265 11.49 -17.68 42.13
C GLY A 265 11.76 -18.79 41.13
N ASP A 266 13.00 -19.26 41.03
CA ASP A 266 13.21 -20.67 40.69
C ASP A 266 12.96 -21.50 41.97
N PRO A 267 11.96 -22.40 42.01
CA PRO A 267 11.71 -23.26 43.17
C PRO A 267 12.82 -24.29 43.41
N SER A 268 13.75 -24.48 42.46
CA SER A 268 14.81 -25.48 42.56
C SER A 268 15.81 -25.22 43.70
N ASP A 269 15.96 -23.97 44.13
CA ASP A 269 16.95 -23.58 45.16
C ASP A 269 16.47 -23.81 46.61
N ARG A 270 15.16 -24.03 46.83
CA ARG A 270 14.61 -24.31 48.17
C ARG A 270 14.83 -25.74 48.66
N THR A 271 15.45 -26.60 47.85
CA THR A 271 15.66 -28.01 48.21
C THR A 271 17.05 -28.28 48.81
N GLN A 272 17.97 -27.30 48.82
CA GLN A 272 19.30 -27.48 49.42
C GLN A 272 19.44 -26.97 50.86
N GLU A 273 18.54 -26.13 51.38
CA GLU A 273 18.65 -25.60 52.75
C GLU A 273 17.96 -26.46 53.84
N SER A 274 17.27 -27.55 53.50
CA SER A 274 16.59 -28.41 54.48
C SER A 274 17.34 -29.71 54.82
N GLY A 275 18.65 -29.76 54.56
CA GLY A 275 19.50 -30.94 54.76
C GLY A 275 20.82 -30.65 55.46
N GLY A 276 20.80 -29.85 56.53
CA GLY A 276 21.95 -29.56 57.40
C GLY A 276 21.56 -29.67 58.87
#